data_AF-A0A7Y5TGL8-F1
#
_entry.id   AF-A0A7Y5TGL8-F1
#
_cell.length_a   1.000
_cell.length_b   1.000
_cell.length_c   1.000
_cell.angle_alpha   90.00
_cell.angle_beta   90.00
_cell.angle_gamma   90.00
#
_symmetry.space_group_name_H-M   'P 1'
#
loop_
_entity.id
_entity.type
_entity.pdbx_description
1 polymer ?
#
loop_
_entity_poly.entity_id
_entity_poly.type
_entity_poly.pdbx_seq_one_letter_code
_entity_poly.pdbx_strand_id
1 'polypeptide(L)'
;MDTPSRMERRSIDYIPANERHGRARSLGFVWFAANTSITAVVTGALFVVLGNSALWSVPAIIIGNAIGGFFTSLHSAQGPRLGVPQMIQSRAQFGFYGAILPLVLALLIYLGFYATGLVLGG
;
A
#
# COMPACT_ATOMS: atom_id res chain seq x y z
N MET A 1 2.26 -10.79 36.71
CA MET A 1 2.51 -11.84 35.72
C MET A 1 2.16 -11.26 34.36
N ASP A 2 3.15 -10.83 33.60
CA ASP A 2 2.94 -10.29 32.26
C ASP A 2 2.52 -11.43 31.33
N THR A 3 1.30 -11.34 30.82
CA THR A 3 0.81 -12.26 29.80
C THR A 3 1.74 -12.16 28.59
N PRO A 4 2.38 -13.24 28.12
CA PRO A 4 3.26 -13.17 26.97
C PRO A 4 2.47 -12.56 25.82
N SER A 5 3.04 -11.52 25.19
CA SER A 5 2.49 -10.88 24.00
C SER A 5 2.00 -11.97 23.07
N ARG A 6 0.70 -11.97 22.72
CA ARG A 6 0.12 -12.97 21.80
C ARG A 6 0.96 -13.00 20.54
N MET A 7 1.78 -14.04 20.39
CA MET A 7 2.57 -14.27 19.19
C MET A 7 1.60 -14.38 18.02
N GLU A 8 1.84 -13.58 16.98
CA GLU A 8 1.12 -13.65 15.71
C GLU A 8 1.30 -15.07 15.13
N ARG A 9 0.20 -15.75 14.81
CA ARG A 9 0.21 -17.16 14.36
C ARG A 9 -0.19 -17.32 12.89
N ARG A 10 -0.79 -16.29 12.29
CA ARG A 10 -1.46 -16.28 10.99
C ARG A 10 -0.66 -15.41 10.03
N SER A 11 0.51 -15.90 9.64
CA SER A 11 1.38 -15.19 8.69
C SER A 11 0.74 -15.09 7.30
N ILE A 12 0.53 -16.23 6.64
CA ILE A 12 -0.07 -16.28 5.28
C ILE A 12 -1.44 -16.97 5.25
N ASP A 13 -1.87 -17.50 6.40
CA ASP A 13 -3.09 -18.26 6.55
C ASP A 13 -4.34 -17.36 6.46
N TYR A 14 -5.46 -17.99 6.20
CA TYR A 14 -6.76 -17.35 6.25
C TYR A 14 -7.07 -16.80 7.66
N ILE A 15 -7.55 -15.56 7.71
CA ILE A 15 -8.00 -14.88 8.93
C ILE A 15 -9.53 -15.04 9.08
N PRO A 16 -10.01 -15.77 10.11
CA PRO A 16 -11.43 -15.93 10.40
C PRO A 16 -12.14 -14.59 10.70
N ALA A 17 -13.44 -14.51 10.42
CA ALA A 17 -14.21 -13.27 10.57
C ALA A 17 -14.20 -12.69 12.00
N ASN A 18 -14.18 -13.55 13.02
CA ASN A 18 -14.13 -13.15 14.43
C ASN A 18 -12.75 -12.60 14.86
N GLU A 19 -11.70 -12.82 14.07
CA GLU A 19 -10.36 -12.27 14.29
C GLU A 19 -10.13 -10.97 13.49
N ARG A 20 -11.11 -10.49 12.72
CA ARG A 20 -11.01 -9.24 11.94
C ARG A 20 -11.43 -8.03 12.77
N HIS A 21 -10.46 -7.35 13.36
CA HIS A 21 -10.70 -6.19 14.25
C HIS A 21 -10.43 -4.81 13.63
N GLY A 22 -9.94 -4.74 12.40
CA GLY A 22 -9.66 -3.47 11.70
C GLY A 22 -10.92 -2.68 11.35
N ARG A 23 -10.87 -1.35 11.43
CA ARG A 23 -11.98 -0.45 11.02
C ARG A 23 -11.53 0.45 9.86
N ALA A 24 -12.43 0.81 8.95
CA ALA A 24 -12.08 1.70 7.83
C ALA A 24 -11.42 3.03 8.30
N ARG A 25 -11.92 3.61 9.39
CA ARG A 25 -11.35 4.83 9.99
C ARG A 25 -9.91 4.68 10.48
N SER A 26 -9.48 3.48 10.89
CA SER A 26 -8.09 3.27 11.34
C SER A 26 -7.11 3.29 10.17
N LEU A 27 -7.60 3.02 8.94
CA LEU A 27 -6.78 3.12 7.73
C LEU A 27 -6.29 4.55 7.49
N GLY A 28 -7.06 5.57 7.89
CA GLY A 28 -6.64 6.98 7.74
C GLY A 28 -5.29 7.25 8.40
N PHE A 29 -5.11 6.79 9.63
CA PHE A 29 -3.83 6.93 10.34
C PHE A 29 -2.72 6.07 9.76
N VAL A 30 -3.04 4.84 9.31
CA VAL A 30 -2.06 3.95 8.67
C VAL A 30 -1.52 4.60 7.39
N TRP A 31 -2.40 5.13 6.55
CA TRP A 31 -2.01 5.79 5.31
C TRP A 31 -1.31 7.13 5.55
N PHE A 32 -1.74 7.91 6.54
CA PHE A 32 -1.04 9.14 6.92
C PHE A 32 0.40 8.85 7.37
N ALA A 33 0.58 7.86 8.24
CA ALA A 33 1.91 7.44 8.70
C ALA A 33 2.77 6.93 7.53
N ALA A 34 2.21 6.09 6.66
CA ALA A 34 2.92 5.56 5.50
C ALA A 34 3.32 6.63 4.47
N ASN A 35 2.54 7.71 4.34
CA ASN A 35 2.84 8.81 3.41
C ASN A 35 3.70 9.92 4.02
N THR A 36 3.91 9.92 5.34
CA THR A 36 4.87 10.82 6.00
C THR A 36 6.30 10.34 5.72
N SER A 37 6.76 10.54 4.49
CA SER A 37 8.08 10.15 4.01
C SER A 37 8.68 11.24 3.13
N ILE A 38 10.02 11.30 3.08
CA ILE A 38 10.74 12.22 2.20
C ILE A 38 10.39 11.97 0.72
N THR A 39 10.18 10.70 0.36
CA THR A 39 9.74 10.29 -0.98
C THR A 39 8.45 10.97 -1.39
N ALA A 40 7.45 11.03 -0.50
CA ALA A 40 6.18 11.68 -0.79
C ALA A 40 6.35 13.20 -0.99
N VAL A 41 7.17 13.85 -0.15
CA VAL A 41 7.46 15.28 -0.26
C VAL A 41 8.16 15.61 -1.59
N VAL A 42 9.21 14.87 -1.94
CA VAL A 42 9.98 15.06 -3.18
C VAL A 42 9.11 14.80 -4.40
N THR A 43 8.28 13.75 -4.37
CA THR A 43 7.34 13.44 -5.46
C THR A 43 6.32 14.57 -5.66
N GLY A 44 5.79 15.15 -4.58
CA GLY A 44 4.89 16.30 -4.65
C GLY A 44 5.59 17.55 -5.20
N ALA A 45 6.82 17.81 -4.76
CA ALA A 45 7.62 18.95 -5.21
C ALA A 45 7.97 18.88 -6.71
N LEU A 46 8.08 17.66 -7.27
CA LEU A 46 8.45 17.44 -8.66
C LEU A 46 7.52 18.17 -9.65
N PHE A 47 6.22 18.28 -9.34
CA PHE A 47 5.28 19.03 -10.17
C PHE A 47 5.69 20.50 -10.34
N VAL A 48 6.18 21.13 -9.27
CA VAL A 48 6.63 22.53 -9.31
C VAL A 48 8.00 22.64 -9.98
N VAL A 49 8.92 21.71 -9.67
CA VAL A 49 10.27 21.69 -10.26
C VAL A 49 10.22 21.50 -11.78
N LEU A 50 9.25 20.74 -12.29
CA LEU A 50 9.05 20.54 -13.72
C LEU A 50 8.36 21.72 -14.43
N GLY A 51 8.17 22.85 -13.75
CA GLY A 51 7.71 24.11 -14.35
C GLY A 51 6.23 24.42 -14.17
N ASN A 52 5.48 23.62 -13.38
CA ASN A 52 4.10 23.96 -13.05
C ASN A 52 4.04 24.98 -11.91
N SER A 53 3.00 25.81 -11.85
CA SER A 53 2.81 26.68 -10.70
C SER A 53 2.40 25.86 -9.47
N ALA A 54 2.81 26.29 -8.27
CA ALA A 54 2.40 25.64 -7.03
C ALA A 54 0.85 25.59 -6.91
N LEU A 55 0.17 26.64 -7.37
CA LEU A 55 -1.30 26.72 -7.36
C LEU A 55 -1.97 25.71 -8.30
N TRP A 56 -1.37 25.38 -9.44
CA TRP A 56 -1.88 24.34 -10.34
C TRP A 56 -1.45 22.93 -9.92
N SER A 57 -0.35 22.81 -9.19
CA SER A 57 0.15 21.52 -8.72
C SER A 57 -0.76 20.90 -7.66
N VAL A 58 -1.30 21.70 -6.73
CA VAL A 58 -2.22 21.23 -5.69
C VAL A 58 -3.47 20.53 -6.26
N PRO A 59 -4.30 21.16 -7.11
CA PRO A 59 -5.47 20.50 -7.68
C PRO A 59 -5.10 19.32 -8.57
N ALA A 60 -3.99 19.39 -9.33
CA ALA A 60 -3.51 18.27 -10.14
C ALA A 60 -3.17 17.04 -9.27
N ILE A 61 -2.48 17.24 -8.15
CA ILE A 61 -2.14 16.19 -7.19
C ILE A 61 -3.41 15.61 -6.57
N ILE A 62 -4.38 16.45 -6.17
CA ILE A 62 -5.64 15.99 -5.57
C ILE A 62 -6.42 15.14 -6.58
N ILE A 63 -6.57 15.60 -7.82
CA ILE A 63 -7.29 14.87 -8.87
C ILE A 63 -6.58 13.56 -9.20
N GLY A 64 -5.26 13.58 -9.36
CA GLY A 64 -4.47 12.37 -9.59
C GLY A 64 -4.63 11.33 -8.47
N ASN A 65 -4.57 11.78 -7.21
CA ASN A 65 -4.81 10.90 -6.05
C ASN A 65 -6.26 10.38 -5.99
N ALA A 66 -7.25 11.19 -6.34
CA ALA A 66 -8.64 10.76 -6.37
C ALA A 66 -8.87 9.67 -7.43
N ILE A 67 -8.33 9.85 -8.64
CA ILE A 67 -8.44 8.88 -9.73
C ILE A 67 -7.71 7.59 -9.39
N GLY A 68 -6.46 7.65 -8.95
CA GLY A 68 -5.69 6.46 -8.57
C GLY A 68 -6.25 5.76 -7.32
N GLY A 69 -6.71 6.55 -6.36
CA GLY A 69 -7.35 6.08 -5.13
C GLY A 69 -8.66 5.36 -5.39
N PHE A 70 -9.44 5.76 -6.40
CA PHE A 70 -10.69 5.10 -6.77
C PHE A 70 -10.47 3.61 -7.07
N PHE A 71 -9.57 3.27 -7.99
CA PHE A 71 -9.28 1.87 -8.33
C PHE A 71 -8.70 1.09 -7.14
N THR A 72 -7.80 1.72 -6.40
CA THR A 72 -7.17 1.12 -5.22
C THR A 72 -8.20 0.84 -4.12
N SER A 73 -9.20 1.71 -3.94
CA SER A 73 -10.27 1.53 -2.94
C SER A 73 -11.12 0.28 -3.22
N LEU A 74 -11.43 0.01 -4.50
CA LEU A 74 -12.17 -1.18 -4.92
C LEU A 74 -11.39 -2.45 -4.58
N HIS A 75 -10.07 -2.43 -4.79
CA HIS A 75 -9.20 -3.55 -4.43
C HIS A 75 -9.06 -3.72 -2.91
N SER A 76 -8.91 -2.61 -2.17
CA SER A 76 -8.81 -2.63 -0.70
C SER A 76 -10.06 -3.22 -0.03
N ALA A 77 -11.23 -3.15 -0.67
CA ALA A 77 -12.46 -3.77 -0.16
C ALA A 77 -12.45 -5.31 -0.22
N GLN A 78 -11.55 -5.92 -1.02
CA GLN A 78 -11.46 -7.38 -1.16
C GLN A 78 -10.81 -8.03 0.07
N GLY A 79 -9.83 -7.36 0.70
CA GLY A 79 -9.10 -7.88 1.87
C GLY A 79 -10.01 -8.31 3.02
N PRO A 80 -10.93 -7.47 3.53
CA PRO A 80 -11.85 -7.83 4.60
C PRO A 80 -12.84 -8.94 4.26
N ARG A 81 -13.09 -9.22 2.97
CA ARG A 81 -14.00 -10.30 2.54
C ARG A 81 -13.25 -11.62 2.46
N LEU A 82 -12.12 -11.63 1.75
CA LEU A 82 -11.36 -12.83 1.43
C LEU A 82 -10.51 -13.33 2.61
N GLY A 83 -10.01 -12.43 3.47
CA GLY A 83 -9.23 -12.81 4.65
C GLY A 83 -7.92 -13.53 4.35
N VAL A 84 -7.41 -13.45 3.11
CA VAL A 84 -6.13 -14.01 2.68
C VAL A 84 -5.22 -12.92 2.10
N PRO A 85 -3.89 -13.08 2.16
CA PRO A 85 -2.96 -12.11 1.59
C PRO A 85 -3.15 -11.92 0.08
N GLN A 86 -2.91 -10.70 -0.42
CA GLN A 86 -3.07 -10.33 -1.84
C GLN A 86 -2.29 -11.27 -2.78
N MET A 87 -1.09 -11.71 -2.39
CA MET A 87 -0.29 -12.65 -3.18
C MET A 87 -0.95 -14.01 -3.33
N ILE A 88 -1.68 -14.49 -2.31
CA ILE A 88 -2.45 -15.74 -2.39
C ILE A 88 -3.67 -15.53 -3.29
N GLN A 89 -4.33 -14.37 -3.22
CA GLN A 89 -5.47 -14.04 -4.09
C GLN A 89 -5.09 -14.06 -5.57
N SER A 90 -3.88 -13.60 -5.91
CA SER A 90 -3.40 -13.60 -7.31
C SER A 90 -3.40 -15.00 -7.95
N ARG A 91 -3.26 -16.06 -7.16
CA ARG A 91 -3.29 -17.45 -7.66
C ARG A 91 -4.63 -17.83 -8.28
N ALA A 92 -5.73 -17.20 -7.86
CA ALA A 92 -7.03 -17.45 -8.46
C ALA A 92 -7.14 -16.94 -9.91
N GLN A 93 -6.39 -15.87 -10.25
CA GLN A 93 -6.40 -15.27 -11.59
C GLN A 93 -5.31 -15.85 -12.50
N PHE A 94 -4.12 -16.10 -11.95
CA PHE A 94 -2.94 -16.49 -12.71
C PHE A 94 -2.55 -17.96 -12.53
N GLY A 95 -3.23 -18.71 -11.66
CA GLY A 95 -2.82 -20.06 -11.27
C GLY A 95 -1.62 -20.09 -10.33
N PHE A 96 -1.20 -21.29 -9.92
CA PHE A 96 -0.11 -21.48 -8.96
C PHE A 96 1.23 -20.93 -9.48
N TYR A 97 1.61 -21.30 -10.71
CA TYR A 97 2.85 -20.84 -11.33
C TYR A 97 2.74 -19.42 -11.91
N GLY A 98 1.58 -19.03 -12.46
CA GLY A 98 1.43 -17.68 -13.03
C GLY A 98 1.46 -16.58 -11.96
N ALA A 99 1.13 -16.88 -10.71
CA ALA A 99 1.29 -15.95 -9.58
C ALA A 99 2.75 -15.54 -9.31
N ILE A 100 3.73 -16.22 -9.91
CA ILE A 100 5.15 -15.81 -9.85
C ILE A 100 5.35 -14.46 -10.57
N LEU A 101 4.61 -14.18 -11.64
CA LEU A 101 4.73 -12.91 -12.36
C LEU A 101 4.40 -11.69 -11.48
N PRO A 102 3.20 -11.59 -10.86
CA PRO A 102 2.91 -10.47 -9.95
C PRO A 102 3.83 -10.46 -8.73
N LEU A 103 4.35 -11.61 -8.28
CA LEU A 103 5.33 -11.67 -7.19
C LEU A 103 6.63 -10.96 -7.58
N VAL A 104 7.20 -11.29 -8.73
CA VAL A 104 8.43 -10.66 -9.21
C VAL A 104 8.23 -9.17 -9.44
N LEU A 105 7.11 -8.77 -10.04
CA LEU A 105 6.79 -7.36 -10.23
C LEU A 105 6.66 -6.61 -8.89
N ALA A 106 6.00 -7.21 -7.90
CA ALA A 106 5.91 -6.62 -6.57
C ALA A 106 7.28 -6.46 -5.89
N LEU A 107 8.16 -7.47 -6.02
CA LEU A 107 9.53 -7.40 -5.50
C LEU A 107 10.33 -6.27 -6.14
N LEU A 108 10.22 -6.09 -7.46
CA LEU A 108 10.87 -4.99 -8.18
C LEU A 108 10.35 -3.62 -7.73
N ILE A 109 9.04 -3.48 -7.54
CA ILE A 109 8.43 -2.24 -7.03
C ILE A 109 8.95 -1.93 -5.62
N TYR A 110 8.99 -2.92 -4.72
CA TYR A 110 9.50 -2.72 -3.36
C TYR A 110 10.99 -2.36 -3.36
N LEU A 111 11.79 -3.03 -4.18
CA LEU A 111 13.22 -2.70 -4.32
C LEU A 111 13.41 -1.24 -4.78
N GLY A 112 12.64 -0.81 -5.80
CA GLY A 112 12.69 0.58 -6.28
C GLY A 112 12.26 1.59 -5.20
N PHE A 113 11.22 1.27 -4.43
CA PHE A 113 10.75 2.13 -3.35
C PHE A 113 11.80 2.27 -2.23
N TYR A 114 12.41 1.16 -1.79
CA TYR A 114 13.49 1.19 -0.80
C TYR A 114 14.73 1.92 -1.30
N ALA A 115 15.16 1.65 -2.55
CA ALA A 115 16.29 2.34 -3.15
C ALA A 115 16.06 3.86 -3.23
N THR A 116 14.84 4.29 -3.62
CA THR A 116 14.48 5.71 -3.64
C THR A 116 14.51 6.32 -2.24
N GLY A 117 13.99 5.61 -1.23
CA GLY A 117 14.05 6.05 0.16
C GLY A 117 15.49 6.25 0.66
N LEU A 118 16.41 5.34 0.31
CA LEU A 118 17.83 5.46 0.65
C LEU A 118 18.49 6.64 -0.05
N VAL A 119 18.29 6.80 -1.37
CA VAL A 119 18.88 7.90 -2.15
C VAL A 119 18.41 9.27 -1.65
N LEU A 120 17.14 9.39 -1.26
CA LEU A 120 16.60 10.64 -0.74
C LEU A 120 16.94 10.87 0.74
N GLY A 121 17.17 9.80 1.51
CA GLY A 121 17.45 9.84 2.95
C GLY A 121 18.91 10.09 3.31
N GLY A 122 19.86 9.63 2.47
CA GLY A 122 21.31 9.70 2.74
C GLY A 122 21.88 8.40 3.29
#